data_AF-A0A1W9VHV0-F1
#
_entry.id   AF-A0A1W9VHV0-F1
#
_cell.length_a   1.000
_cell.length_b   1.000
_cell.length_c   1.000
_cell.angle_alpha   90.00
_cell.angle_beta   90.00
_cell.angle_gamma   90.00
#
_symmetry.space_group_name_H-M   'P 1'
#
loop_
_entity.id
_entity.type
_entity.pdbx_description
1 polymer ?
#
loop_
_entity_poly.entity_id
_entity_poly.type
_entity_poly.pdbx_seq_one_letter_code
_entity_poly.pdbx_strand_id
1 'polypeptide(L)'
;MDIRVRCWPACRRGDSDYSARTFLGETCGDETDEAGKKKSDDLVGIVRSAGNRTFYHAPPEIASKKSVGHPIWYGEPFRLPDEETWGEPDEEEWTVWTTHRGKKRTVRLRGWHNTRMRGAKEYPMHEYPFTLIRADVLDKKGKPVFKRPMWLIVMGKRREEVSLVEVWEAYGQRVDLEHYFRFGKQKLLLNAYQTPDVEHEENWGQIVQLAYILLWLASGLVEDMPRPWEKSEPRGKEGVVSPGRTQRGFGGIISQCGTPAKAPKPRGYSPGRAKGEKPGTRKRHPVIKKGKKGKKLPVAA
;
A
#
# COMPACT_ATOMS: atom_id res chain seq x y z
N MET A 1 18.35 4.07 -16.04
CA MET A 1 17.30 4.89 -15.40
C MET A 1 16.22 3.93 -14.94
N ASP A 2 16.25 3.58 -13.66
CA ASP A 2 15.46 2.48 -13.08
C ASP A 2 13.99 2.86 -12.92
N ILE A 3 13.09 2.00 -13.41
CA ILE A 3 11.64 2.13 -13.18
C ILE A 3 11.38 1.87 -11.70
N ARG A 4 10.67 2.78 -11.04
CA ARG A 4 10.26 2.58 -9.65
C ARG A 4 8.83 2.05 -9.63
N VAL A 5 8.68 0.78 -9.29
CA VAL A 5 7.37 0.16 -9.08
C VAL A 5 6.93 0.39 -7.63
N ARG A 6 5.75 0.98 -7.43
CA ARG A 6 5.19 1.22 -6.10
C ARG A 6 3.83 0.57 -5.95
N CYS A 7 3.74 -0.31 -4.98
CA CYS A 7 2.48 -0.88 -4.50
C CYS A 7 2.01 -0.06 -3.28
N TRP A 8 0.78 0.45 -3.31
CA TRP A 8 0.30 1.32 -2.24
C TRP A 8 -0.18 0.53 -1.01
N PRO A 9 0.32 0.83 0.22
CA PRO A 9 -0.05 0.11 1.42
C PRO A 9 -1.46 0.46 1.93
N ALA A 10 -2.17 -0.57 2.39
CA ALA A 10 -3.48 -0.53 3.05
C ALA A 10 -3.40 0.03 4.48
N CYS A 11 -3.12 1.33 4.66
CA CYS A 11 -2.98 1.89 6.02
C CYS A 11 -4.29 2.49 6.58
N ARG A 12 -5.26 2.90 5.74
CA ARG A 12 -6.56 3.46 6.20
C ARG A 12 -7.79 3.16 5.32
N ARG A 13 -7.61 2.57 4.13
CA ARG A 13 -8.69 2.24 3.18
C ARG A 13 -8.59 0.74 2.83
N GLY A 14 -9.71 0.07 2.54
CA GLY A 14 -9.65 -1.32 2.09
C GLY A 14 -8.92 -1.41 0.74
N ASP A 15 -8.29 -2.54 0.43
CA ASP A 15 -7.53 -2.73 -0.83
C ASP A 15 -8.30 -2.29 -2.09
N SER A 16 -9.60 -2.52 -2.11
CA SER A 16 -10.49 -2.16 -3.23
C SER A 16 -10.82 -0.67 -3.29
N ASP A 17 -10.70 0.06 -2.18
CA ASP A 17 -11.03 1.48 -2.07
C ASP A 17 -9.92 2.36 -2.68
N TYR A 18 -8.73 1.81 -2.89
CA TYR A 18 -7.64 2.46 -3.61
C TYR A 18 -7.93 2.63 -5.11
N SER A 19 -8.81 1.81 -5.68
CA SER A 19 -9.31 2.05 -7.04
C SER A 19 -10.30 3.22 -7.14
N ALA A 20 -10.62 3.91 -6.02
CA ALA A 20 -11.47 5.10 -6.06
C ALA A 20 -10.80 6.23 -6.84
N ARG A 21 -11.60 6.96 -7.63
CA ARG A 21 -11.15 8.09 -8.45
C ARG A 21 -10.35 9.14 -7.67
N THR A 22 -10.66 9.35 -6.39
CA THR A 22 -9.95 10.32 -5.54
C THR A 22 -8.53 9.85 -5.25
N PHE A 23 -8.33 8.55 -5.02
CA PHE A 23 -7.01 8.01 -4.78
C PHE A 23 -6.19 7.94 -6.08
N LEU A 24 -6.77 7.40 -7.15
CA LEU A 24 -6.08 7.30 -8.44
C LEU A 24 -5.74 8.70 -9.00
N GLY A 25 -6.64 9.66 -8.84
CA GLY A 25 -6.44 11.05 -9.24
C GLY A 25 -5.36 11.76 -8.42
N GLU A 26 -5.23 11.50 -7.11
CA GLU A 26 -4.13 12.01 -6.29
C GLU A 26 -2.77 11.44 -6.74
N THR A 27 -2.71 10.15 -7.12
CA THR A 27 -1.46 9.51 -7.58
C THR A 27 -1.07 9.86 -9.01
N CYS A 28 -2.04 10.21 -9.85
CA CYS A 28 -1.83 10.67 -11.22
C CYS A 28 -1.74 12.20 -11.32
N GLY A 29 -2.08 12.90 -10.23
CA GLY A 29 -2.14 14.34 -10.18
C GLY A 29 -0.78 14.98 -10.42
N ASP A 30 -0.81 16.12 -11.09
CA ASP A 30 0.34 16.99 -11.38
C ASP A 30 0.87 17.69 -10.11
N GLU A 31 1.15 16.92 -9.04
CA GLU A 31 2.01 17.44 -7.98
C GLU A 31 3.39 17.68 -8.61
N THR A 32 3.76 18.95 -8.70
CA THR A 32 5.10 19.39 -9.03
C THR A 32 5.89 19.48 -7.74
N ASP A 33 7.15 19.03 -7.76
CA ASP A 33 8.07 19.34 -6.66
C ASP A 33 8.37 20.85 -6.62
N GLU A 34 9.06 21.31 -5.57
CA GLU A 34 9.48 22.72 -5.43
C GLU A 34 10.35 23.22 -6.60
N ALA A 35 10.84 22.30 -7.46
CA ALA A 35 11.64 22.57 -8.66
C ALA A 35 10.83 22.49 -9.97
N GLY A 36 9.50 22.32 -9.92
CA GLY A 36 8.63 22.30 -11.10
C GLY A 36 8.65 20.98 -11.89
N LYS A 37 9.28 19.93 -11.38
CA LYS A 37 9.30 18.59 -11.99
C LYS A 37 8.05 17.83 -11.55
N LYS A 38 7.29 17.27 -12.51
CA LYS A 38 6.17 16.35 -12.19
C LYS A 38 6.76 15.18 -11.39
N LYS A 39 6.21 14.93 -10.20
CA LYS A 39 6.87 14.20 -9.10
C LYS A 39 7.35 12.78 -9.42
N SER A 40 7.00 12.18 -10.56
CA SER A 40 7.69 10.97 -11.05
C SER A 40 7.16 10.49 -12.41
N ASP A 41 7.82 10.86 -13.50
CA ASP A 41 7.61 10.20 -14.80
C ASP A 41 8.04 8.73 -14.79
N ASP A 42 8.96 8.37 -13.88
CA ASP A 42 9.52 7.01 -13.72
C ASP A 42 8.76 6.10 -12.74
N LEU A 43 7.66 6.57 -12.15
CA LEU A 43 6.89 5.78 -11.18
C LEU A 43 5.78 5.01 -11.89
N VAL A 44 5.71 3.72 -11.60
CA VAL A 44 4.59 2.85 -11.97
C VAL A 44 3.83 2.47 -10.70
N GLY A 45 2.58 2.92 -10.60
CA GLY A 45 1.69 2.64 -9.48
C GLY A 45 0.82 1.42 -9.75
N ILE A 46 0.83 0.45 -8.83
CA ILE A 46 -0.02 -0.75 -8.91
C ILE A 46 -1.07 -0.69 -7.81
N VAL A 47 -2.34 -0.87 -8.19
CA VAL A 47 -3.48 -0.79 -7.28
C VAL A 47 -4.47 -1.92 -7.56
N ARG A 48 -5.05 -2.52 -6.52
CA ARG A 48 -6.12 -3.51 -6.68
C ARG A 48 -7.46 -2.86 -6.99
N SER A 49 -8.16 -3.42 -7.97
CA SER A 49 -9.52 -3.02 -8.33
C SER A 49 -10.57 -3.89 -7.65
N ALA A 50 -11.69 -3.27 -7.29
CA ALA A 50 -12.89 -3.98 -6.86
C ALA A 50 -13.52 -4.69 -8.08
N GLY A 51 -13.78 -6.00 -7.97
CA GLY A 51 -14.28 -6.82 -9.09
C GLY A 51 -15.70 -6.50 -9.59
N ASN A 52 -16.36 -5.46 -9.06
CA ASN A 52 -17.69 -5.00 -9.47
C ASN A 52 -17.66 -3.66 -10.24
N ARG A 53 -16.47 -3.23 -10.69
CA ARG A 53 -16.30 -1.95 -11.39
C ARG A 53 -16.57 -2.06 -12.89
N THR A 54 -16.86 -0.89 -13.46
CA THR A 54 -16.94 -0.68 -14.90
C THR A 54 -15.86 0.32 -15.31
N PHE A 55 -15.07 -0.10 -16.28
CA PHE A 55 -14.11 0.70 -17.00
C PHE A 55 -14.58 0.89 -18.44
N TYR A 56 -13.77 1.52 -19.27
CA TYR A 56 -14.08 1.78 -20.66
C TYR A 56 -12.86 1.54 -21.51
N HIS A 57 -13.08 0.96 -22.68
CA HIS A 57 -12.07 0.89 -23.73
C HIS A 57 -11.68 2.29 -24.20
N ALA A 58 -10.53 2.39 -24.88
CA ALA A 58 -10.19 3.61 -25.59
C ALA A 58 -11.30 3.94 -26.61
N PRO A 59 -11.65 5.22 -26.78
CA PRO A 59 -12.60 5.61 -27.81
C PRO A 59 -12.05 5.24 -29.19
N PRO A 60 -12.90 4.85 -30.15
CA PRO A 60 -12.45 4.51 -31.50
C PRO A 60 -11.72 5.69 -32.14
N GLU A 61 -10.66 5.41 -32.90
CA GLU A 61 -9.94 6.43 -33.65
C GLU A 61 -10.87 7.02 -34.73
N ILE A 62 -11.28 8.28 -34.56
CA ILE A 62 -12.11 8.97 -35.54
C ILE A 62 -11.20 9.39 -36.69
N ALA A 63 -11.18 8.60 -37.76
CA ALA A 63 -10.25 8.74 -38.89
C ALA A 63 -10.36 10.06 -39.68
N SER A 64 -11.40 10.88 -39.50
CA SER A 64 -11.46 12.20 -40.12
C SER A 64 -12.51 13.14 -39.52
N LYS A 65 -12.15 14.43 -39.53
CA LYS A 65 -12.91 15.64 -39.21
C LYS A 65 -13.04 15.96 -37.72
N LYS A 66 -12.66 17.21 -37.38
CA LYS A 66 -12.95 17.88 -36.11
C LYS A 66 -14.43 17.65 -35.80
N SER A 67 -14.73 16.78 -34.84
CA SER A 67 -16.11 16.55 -34.44
C SER A 67 -16.64 17.86 -33.86
N VAL A 68 -17.76 18.33 -34.41
CA VAL A 68 -18.46 19.49 -33.85
C VAL A 68 -19.19 19.00 -32.61
N GLY A 69 -18.56 19.13 -31.44
CA GLY A 69 -19.15 18.70 -30.17
C GLY A 69 -18.14 18.39 -29.09
N HIS A 70 -18.65 17.98 -27.92
CA HIS A 70 -17.81 17.51 -26.82
C HIS A 70 -17.04 16.25 -27.25
N PRO A 71 -15.73 16.16 -27.00
CA PRO A 71 -14.93 14.99 -27.36
C PRO A 71 -15.47 13.71 -26.72
N ILE A 72 -15.42 12.61 -27.47
CA ILE A 72 -15.75 11.28 -26.97
C ILE A 72 -14.53 10.75 -26.20
N TRP A 73 -14.63 10.70 -24.88
CA TRP A 73 -13.52 10.27 -24.01
C TRP A 73 -13.47 8.77 -23.75
N TYR A 74 -14.59 8.05 -23.92
CA TYR A 74 -14.77 6.67 -23.49
C TYR A 74 -15.38 5.86 -24.63
N GLY A 75 -14.81 4.69 -24.92
CA GLY A 75 -15.38 3.70 -25.84
C GLY A 75 -16.39 2.78 -25.17
N GLU A 76 -16.47 1.55 -25.67
CA GLU A 76 -17.36 0.52 -25.15
C GLU A 76 -17.07 0.20 -23.66
N PRO A 77 -18.11 -0.15 -22.88
CA PRO A 77 -17.95 -0.43 -21.46
C PRO A 77 -17.21 -1.75 -21.24
N PHE A 78 -16.24 -1.76 -20.35
CA PHE A 78 -15.54 -2.93 -19.82
C PHE A 78 -16.05 -3.22 -18.41
N ARG A 79 -16.95 -4.18 -18.23
CA ARG A 79 -17.55 -4.51 -16.93
C ARG A 79 -16.83 -5.71 -16.32
N LEU A 80 -16.12 -5.52 -15.21
CA LEU A 80 -15.37 -6.62 -14.56
C LEU A 80 -16.19 -7.88 -14.19
N PRO A 81 -17.51 -7.79 -13.88
CA PRO A 81 -18.34 -8.97 -13.66
C PRO A 81 -18.76 -9.74 -14.92
N ASP A 82 -18.59 -9.15 -16.11
CA ASP A 82 -19.25 -9.56 -17.34
C ASP A 82 -18.21 -9.81 -18.45
N GLU A 83 -17.87 -11.08 -18.67
CA GLU A 83 -16.74 -11.50 -19.52
C GLU A 83 -16.91 -11.09 -20.98
N GLU A 84 -18.15 -10.98 -21.46
CA GLU A 84 -18.46 -10.62 -22.85
C GLU A 84 -18.05 -9.17 -23.18
N THR A 85 -17.93 -8.32 -22.16
CA THR A 85 -17.60 -6.90 -22.34
C THR A 85 -16.10 -6.61 -22.42
N TRP A 86 -15.24 -7.60 -22.18
CA TRP A 86 -13.80 -7.37 -22.05
C TRP A 86 -13.08 -7.24 -23.38
N GLY A 87 -13.60 -7.87 -24.43
CA GLY A 87 -12.86 -8.05 -25.68
C GLY A 87 -11.63 -8.95 -25.50
N GLU A 88 -10.81 -9.03 -26.54
CA GLU A 88 -9.54 -9.78 -26.49
C GLU A 88 -8.52 -9.04 -25.61
N PRO A 89 -7.73 -9.76 -24.80
CA PRO A 89 -6.61 -9.15 -24.08
C PRO A 89 -5.50 -8.76 -25.05
N ASP A 90 -4.87 -7.61 -24.80
CA ASP A 90 -3.72 -7.17 -25.58
C ASP A 90 -2.47 -8.03 -25.28
N GLU A 91 -2.36 -8.49 -24.03
CA GLU A 91 -1.26 -9.32 -23.54
C GLU A 91 -1.79 -10.49 -22.70
N GLU A 92 -1.21 -11.67 -22.88
CA GLU A 92 -1.47 -12.83 -22.04
C GLU A 92 -0.17 -13.53 -21.66
N GLU A 93 0.06 -13.68 -20.35
CA GLU A 93 1.25 -14.31 -19.79
C GLU A 93 0.89 -15.39 -18.76
N TRP A 94 1.79 -16.36 -18.62
CA TRP A 94 1.65 -17.47 -17.69
C TRP A 94 2.87 -17.56 -16.78
N THR A 95 2.64 -17.68 -15.48
CA THR A 95 3.73 -17.85 -14.50
C THR A 95 3.38 -18.89 -13.43
N VAL A 96 4.37 -19.28 -12.64
CA VAL A 96 4.23 -20.24 -11.54
C VAL A 96 4.37 -19.53 -10.21
N TRP A 97 3.31 -19.56 -9.41
CA TRP A 97 3.32 -19.03 -8.05
C TRP A 97 3.43 -20.17 -7.03
N THR A 98 4.42 -20.08 -6.13
CA THR A 98 4.58 -21.04 -5.05
C THR A 98 4.00 -20.49 -3.76
N THR A 99 2.97 -21.15 -3.23
CA THR A 99 2.37 -20.78 -1.94
C THR A 99 3.36 -20.95 -0.78
N HIS A 100 3.12 -20.28 0.35
CA HIS A 100 3.90 -20.47 1.58
C HIS A 100 4.02 -21.95 2.02
N ARG A 101 3.02 -22.78 1.69
CA ARG A 101 3.03 -24.23 1.97
C ARG A 101 3.75 -25.07 0.91
N GLY A 102 4.55 -24.45 0.03
CA GLY A 102 5.32 -25.11 -1.02
C GLY A 102 4.50 -25.64 -2.20
N LYS A 103 3.18 -25.37 -2.27
CA LYS A 103 2.36 -25.81 -3.42
C LYS A 103 2.58 -24.86 -4.59
N LYS A 104 3.01 -25.40 -5.74
CA LYS A 104 3.07 -24.69 -7.01
C LYS A 104 1.66 -24.54 -7.62
N ARG A 105 1.35 -23.34 -8.09
CA ARG A 105 0.11 -22.96 -8.76
C ARG A 105 0.46 -22.26 -10.07
N THR A 106 -0.40 -22.43 -11.06
CA THR A 106 -0.26 -21.71 -12.32
C THR A 106 -1.05 -20.42 -12.21
N VAL A 107 -0.48 -19.31 -12.66
CA VAL A 107 -1.14 -18.01 -12.70
C VAL A 107 -1.26 -17.59 -14.16
N ARG A 108 -2.49 -17.36 -14.60
CA ARG A 108 -2.80 -16.78 -15.91
C ARG A 108 -3.03 -15.29 -15.72
N LEU A 109 -2.30 -14.48 -16.47
CA LEU A 109 -2.35 -13.02 -16.44
C LEU A 109 -2.84 -12.54 -17.79
N ARG A 110 -3.88 -11.70 -17.80
CA ARG A 110 -4.40 -11.04 -19.00
C ARG A 110 -4.41 -9.54 -18.81
N GLY A 111 -3.81 -8.81 -19.74
CA GLY A 111 -3.69 -7.36 -19.73
C GLY A 111 -4.54 -6.70 -20.81
N TRP A 112 -5.15 -5.58 -20.46
CA TRP A 112 -5.79 -4.66 -21.40
C TRP A 112 -5.16 -3.28 -21.22
N HIS A 113 -4.52 -2.77 -22.27
CA HIS A 113 -3.89 -1.45 -22.27
C HIS A 113 -4.91 -0.36 -22.53
N ASN A 114 -4.52 0.86 -22.19
CA ASN A 114 -5.27 2.07 -22.50
C ASN A 114 -6.74 2.09 -22.03
N THR A 115 -7.05 1.30 -21.00
CA THR A 115 -8.37 1.30 -20.36
C THR A 115 -8.54 2.60 -19.58
N ARG A 116 -9.78 3.07 -19.49
CA ARG A 116 -10.14 4.36 -18.88
C ARG A 116 -11.19 4.22 -17.80
N MET A 117 -11.20 5.16 -16.86
CA MET A 117 -12.20 5.26 -15.81
C MET A 117 -12.88 6.62 -15.84
N ARG A 118 -14.17 6.67 -15.47
CA ARG A 118 -14.87 7.95 -15.29
C ARG A 118 -14.31 8.71 -14.09
N GLY A 119 -13.95 9.97 -14.35
CA GLY A 119 -13.37 10.89 -13.37
C GLY A 119 -14.40 11.73 -12.61
N ALA A 120 -13.89 12.77 -11.96
CA ALA A 120 -14.64 13.93 -11.48
C ALA A 120 -14.01 15.20 -12.08
N LYS A 121 -14.62 16.37 -11.88
CA LYS A 121 -14.05 17.64 -12.39
C LYS A 121 -12.66 17.90 -11.79
N GLU A 122 -12.47 17.54 -10.52
CA GLU A 122 -11.21 17.68 -9.79
C GLU A 122 -10.17 16.62 -10.19
N TYR A 123 -10.61 15.51 -10.79
CA TYR A 123 -9.77 14.37 -11.15
C TYR A 123 -10.20 13.83 -12.52
N PRO A 124 -9.74 14.44 -13.63
CA PRO A 124 -10.12 14.06 -14.99
C PRO A 124 -9.46 12.74 -15.41
N MET A 125 -9.96 11.62 -14.88
CA MET A 125 -9.41 10.27 -15.14
C MET A 125 -9.42 9.83 -16.62
N HIS A 126 -10.04 10.58 -17.53
CA HIS A 126 -9.96 10.31 -18.96
C HIS A 126 -8.58 10.64 -19.56
N GLU A 127 -7.81 11.52 -18.91
CA GLU A 127 -6.46 11.92 -19.31
C GLU A 127 -5.39 10.90 -18.89
N TYR A 128 -5.76 9.97 -17.99
CA TYR A 128 -4.85 9.01 -17.38
C TYR A 128 -5.25 7.58 -17.73
N PRO A 129 -4.96 7.10 -18.95
CA PRO A 129 -5.16 5.71 -19.31
C PRO A 129 -4.27 4.79 -18.46
N PHE A 130 -4.75 3.59 -18.20
CA PHE A 130 -4.06 2.60 -17.38
C PHE A 130 -4.12 1.21 -18.00
N THR A 131 -3.24 0.31 -17.57
CA THR A 131 -3.31 -1.11 -17.91
C THR A 131 -4.14 -1.82 -16.86
N LEU A 132 -5.18 -2.52 -17.29
CA LEU A 132 -6.00 -3.36 -16.44
C LEU A 132 -5.52 -4.81 -16.55
N ILE A 133 -5.23 -5.45 -15.43
CA ILE A 133 -4.74 -6.84 -15.41
C ILE A 133 -5.71 -7.72 -14.63
N ARG A 134 -6.08 -8.87 -15.21
CA ARG A 134 -6.76 -9.96 -14.52
C ARG A 134 -5.75 -11.06 -14.19
N ALA A 135 -5.67 -11.43 -12.93
CA ALA A 135 -4.90 -12.57 -12.46
C ALA A 135 -5.82 -13.71 -11.98
N ASP A 136 -5.75 -14.84 -12.69
CA ASP A 136 -6.43 -16.09 -12.37
C ASP A 136 -5.42 -17.11 -11.82
N VAL A 137 -5.57 -17.51 -10.56
CA VAL A 137 -4.72 -18.56 -9.96
C VAL A 137 -5.40 -19.91 -10.12
N LEU A 138 -4.74 -20.82 -10.82
CA LEU A 138 -5.24 -22.13 -11.20
C LEU A 138 -4.54 -23.25 -10.44
N ASP A 139 -5.27 -24.32 -10.16
CA ASP A 139 -4.72 -25.56 -9.62
C ASP A 139 -4.10 -26.43 -10.72
N LYS A 140 -3.54 -27.59 -10.34
CA LYS A 140 -2.93 -28.54 -11.29
C LYS A 140 -3.92 -29.10 -12.31
N LYS A 141 -5.23 -28.98 -12.07
CA LYS A 141 -6.32 -29.43 -12.95
C LYS A 141 -6.89 -28.27 -13.78
N GLY A 142 -6.26 -27.10 -13.76
CA GLY A 142 -6.73 -25.90 -14.46
C GLY A 142 -7.95 -25.23 -13.83
N LYS A 143 -8.36 -25.62 -12.61
CA LYS A 143 -9.50 -25.02 -11.93
C LYS A 143 -9.10 -23.78 -11.12
N PRO A 144 -9.95 -22.74 -11.05
CA PRO A 144 -9.67 -21.56 -10.23
C PRO A 144 -9.54 -21.94 -8.75
N VAL A 145 -8.43 -21.54 -8.13
CA VAL A 145 -8.19 -21.72 -6.68
C VAL A 145 -9.05 -20.74 -5.88
N PHE A 146 -9.26 -19.54 -6.40
CA PHE A 146 -10.06 -18.49 -5.78
C PHE A 146 -11.39 -18.32 -6.51
N LYS A 147 -12.48 -18.10 -5.75
CA LYS A 147 -13.81 -17.86 -6.32
C LYS A 147 -13.88 -16.61 -7.20
N ARG A 148 -13.07 -15.60 -6.90
CA ARG A 148 -13.01 -14.34 -7.64
C ARG A 148 -11.60 -14.10 -8.14
N PRO A 149 -11.44 -13.70 -9.41
CA PRO A 149 -10.14 -13.29 -9.91
C PRO A 149 -9.66 -12.02 -9.22
N MET A 150 -8.35 -11.79 -9.28
CA MET A 150 -7.77 -10.53 -8.85
C MET A 150 -7.69 -9.58 -10.05
N TRP A 151 -8.09 -8.33 -9.83
CA TRP A 151 -7.95 -7.27 -10.82
C TRP A 151 -6.96 -6.22 -10.31
N LEU A 152 -5.97 -5.87 -11.14
CA LEU A 152 -4.95 -4.87 -10.85
C LEU A 152 -5.06 -3.74 -11.89
N ILE A 153 -4.81 -2.51 -11.44
CA ILE A 153 -4.71 -1.30 -12.25
C ILE A 153 -3.23 -0.87 -12.17
N VAL A 154 -2.63 -0.66 -13.33
CA VAL A 154 -1.24 -0.21 -13.46
C VAL A 154 -1.25 1.16 -14.11
N MET A 155 -0.72 2.15 -13.41
CA MET A 155 -0.70 3.56 -13.83
C MET A 155 0.74 4.07 -13.88
N GLY A 156 0.98 5.05 -14.75
CA GLY A 156 2.30 5.64 -14.96
C GLY A 156 2.61 5.79 -16.44
N LYS A 157 3.51 6.71 -16.77
CA LYS A 157 3.93 6.92 -18.18
C LYS A 157 4.65 5.70 -18.73
N ARG A 158 5.47 5.05 -17.90
CA ARG A 158 6.27 3.85 -18.23
C ARG A 158 5.55 2.53 -17.91
N ARG A 159 4.22 2.54 -17.75
CA ARG A 159 3.44 1.35 -17.34
C ARG A 159 3.52 0.19 -18.34
N GLU A 160 3.77 0.49 -19.62
CA GLU A 160 3.90 -0.50 -20.70
C GLU A 160 5.31 -1.09 -20.78
N GLU A 161 6.27 -0.55 -20.02
CA GLU A 161 7.62 -1.12 -19.90
C GLU A 161 7.72 -2.22 -18.82
N VAL A 162 6.65 -2.46 -18.06
CA VAL A 162 6.60 -3.44 -16.98
C VAL A 162 5.71 -4.61 -17.41
N SER A 163 6.26 -5.82 -17.42
CA SER A 163 5.52 -7.03 -17.80
C SER A 163 4.40 -7.38 -16.83
N LEU A 164 3.43 -8.18 -17.28
CA LEU A 164 2.33 -8.63 -16.42
C LEU A 164 2.85 -9.43 -15.22
N VAL A 165 3.87 -10.27 -15.44
CA VAL A 165 4.52 -11.05 -14.38
C VAL A 165 5.20 -10.14 -13.34
N GLU A 166 5.95 -9.12 -13.75
CA GLU A 166 6.58 -8.17 -12.82
C GLU A 166 5.53 -7.42 -11.99
N VAL A 167 4.40 -7.02 -12.60
CA VAL A 167 3.28 -6.39 -11.88
C VAL A 167 2.69 -7.35 -10.85
N TRP A 168 2.48 -8.61 -11.22
CA TRP A 168 1.97 -9.64 -10.32
C TRP A 168 2.91 -9.88 -9.13
N GLU A 169 4.21 -10.01 -9.37
CA GLU A 169 5.23 -10.22 -8.34
C GLU A 169 5.37 -9.00 -7.42
N ALA A 170 5.44 -7.80 -7.99
CA ALA A 170 5.49 -6.55 -7.23
C ALA A 170 4.24 -6.35 -6.37
N TYR A 171 3.06 -6.70 -6.88
CA TYR A 171 1.84 -6.66 -6.07
C TYR A 171 1.86 -7.71 -4.94
N GLY A 172 2.46 -8.88 -5.17
CA GLY A 172 2.64 -9.93 -4.16
C GLY A 172 3.37 -9.46 -2.90
N GLN A 173 4.35 -8.58 -3.04
CA GLN A 173 5.13 -8.00 -1.93
C GLN A 173 4.30 -7.10 -1.00
N ARG A 174 3.08 -6.69 -1.42
CA ARG A 174 2.20 -5.82 -0.60
C ARG A 174 1.82 -6.46 0.74
N VAL A 175 1.69 -7.78 0.79
CA VAL A 175 1.30 -8.51 2.01
C VAL A 175 2.36 -8.36 3.11
N ASP A 176 3.63 -8.22 2.74
CA ASP A 176 4.72 -8.05 3.70
C ASP A 176 4.59 -6.73 4.49
N LEU A 177 4.05 -5.69 3.86
CA LEU A 177 3.76 -4.42 4.52
C LEU A 177 2.70 -4.57 5.63
N GLU A 178 1.71 -5.44 5.45
CA GLU A 178 0.70 -5.70 6.49
C GLU A 178 1.32 -6.37 7.71
N HIS A 179 2.26 -7.29 7.50
CA HIS A 179 3.01 -7.93 8.57
C HIS A 179 3.86 -6.91 9.33
N TYR A 180 4.52 -5.98 8.64
CA TYR A 180 5.23 -4.87 9.26
C TYR A 180 4.29 -4.00 10.12
N PHE A 181 3.17 -3.51 9.57
CA PHE A 181 2.27 -2.63 10.33
C PHE A 181 1.65 -3.32 11.55
N ARG A 182 1.30 -4.60 11.41
CA ARG A 182 0.80 -5.39 12.55
C ARG A 182 1.87 -5.51 13.63
N PHE A 183 3.09 -5.89 13.27
CA PHE A 183 4.20 -6.01 14.21
C PHE A 183 4.53 -4.66 14.86
N GLY A 184 4.67 -3.60 14.06
CA GLY A 184 4.97 -2.25 14.53
C GLY A 184 3.95 -1.74 15.56
N LYS A 185 2.65 -1.89 15.28
CA LYS A 185 1.59 -1.50 16.22
C LYS A 185 1.60 -2.33 17.51
N GLN A 186 1.80 -3.65 17.40
CA GLN A 186 1.67 -4.56 18.55
C GLN A 186 2.92 -4.63 19.42
N LYS A 187 4.11 -4.43 18.84
CA LYS A 187 5.40 -4.75 19.47
C LYS A 187 6.40 -3.61 19.48
N LEU A 188 6.27 -2.67 18.56
CA LEU A 188 7.14 -1.48 18.49
C LEU A 188 6.39 -0.19 18.84
N LEU A 189 5.17 -0.28 19.39
CA LEU A 189 4.42 0.87 19.89
C LEU A 189 4.16 1.96 18.83
N LEU A 190 4.08 1.57 17.55
CA LEU A 190 3.96 2.50 16.42
C LEU A 190 2.83 3.53 16.58
N ASN A 191 1.71 3.13 17.18
CA ASN A 191 0.54 3.97 17.40
C ASN A 191 0.24 4.25 18.89
N ALA A 192 1.15 3.88 19.80
CA ALA A 192 0.98 4.12 21.23
C ALA A 192 1.40 5.53 21.65
N TYR A 193 2.32 6.14 20.90
CA TYR A 193 2.76 7.50 21.14
C TYR A 193 1.72 8.50 20.61
N GLN A 194 0.97 9.12 21.53
CA GLN A 194 -0.10 10.08 21.24
C GLN A 194 0.32 11.49 21.66
N THR A 195 1.14 12.12 20.83
CA THR A 195 1.59 13.51 21.01
C THR A 195 0.62 14.49 20.32
N PRO A 196 0.40 15.70 20.86
CA PRO A 196 -0.34 16.75 20.15
C PRO A 196 0.47 17.40 19.02
N ASP A 197 1.77 17.13 18.99
CA ASP A 197 2.74 17.76 18.10
C ASP A 197 3.04 16.81 16.94
N VAL A 198 2.78 17.28 15.73
CA VAL A 198 2.90 16.49 14.49
C VAL A 198 4.35 16.08 14.25
N GLU A 199 5.31 16.98 14.51
CA GLU A 199 6.73 16.69 14.27
C GLU A 199 7.21 15.53 15.15
N HIS A 200 6.77 15.51 16.41
CA HIS A 200 7.06 14.41 17.32
C HIS A 200 6.41 13.08 16.88
N GLU A 201 5.20 13.12 16.30
CA GLU A 201 4.52 11.92 15.80
C GLU A 201 5.26 11.34 14.58
N GLU A 202 5.69 12.20 13.67
CA GLU A 202 6.46 11.82 12.48
C GLU A 202 7.83 11.23 12.86
N ASN A 203 8.56 11.89 13.77
CA ASN A 203 9.82 11.42 14.30
C ASN A 203 9.68 10.06 15.00
N TRP A 204 8.59 9.84 15.75
CA TRP A 204 8.31 8.53 16.36
C TRP A 204 8.16 7.43 15.30
N GLY A 205 7.44 7.73 14.20
CA GLY A 205 7.33 6.81 13.07
C GLY A 205 8.69 6.40 12.49
N GLN A 206 9.61 7.36 12.32
CA GLN A 206 10.97 7.10 11.86
C GLN A 206 11.77 6.23 12.84
N ILE A 207 11.69 6.53 14.15
CA ILE A 207 12.36 5.74 15.20
C ILE A 207 11.87 4.29 15.18
N VAL A 208 10.57 4.06 15.01
CA VAL A 208 10.00 2.71 14.93
C VAL A 208 10.48 1.96 13.68
N GLN A 209 10.62 2.64 12.55
CA GLN A 209 11.21 2.05 11.34
C GLN A 209 12.68 1.66 11.57
N LEU A 210 13.48 2.54 12.17
CA LEU A 210 14.87 2.25 12.52
C LEU A 210 14.98 1.07 13.51
N ALA A 211 14.10 1.00 14.50
CA ALA A 211 14.06 -0.12 15.44
C ALA A 211 13.75 -1.45 14.73
N TYR A 212 12.83 -1.44 13.74
CA TYR A 212 12.55 -2.63 12.93
C TYR A 212 13.76 -3.06 12.09
N ILE A 213 14.45 -2.12 11.45
CA ILE A 213 15.69 -2.39 10.70
C ILE A 213 16.76 -2.98 11.62
N LEU A 214 16.90 -2.45 12.83
CA LEU A 214 17.84 -2.96 13.82
C LEU A 214 17.53 -4.41 14.23
N LEU A 215 16.25 -4.74 14.41
CA LEU A 215 15.82 -6.12 14.64
C LEU A 215 16.11 -7.02 13.43
N TRP A 216 15.90 -6.53 12.21
CA TRP A 216 16.23 -7.30 11.02
C TRP A 216 17.73 -7.59 10.91
N LEU A 217 18.59 -6.58 11.13
CA LEU A 217 20.05 -6.75 11.13
C LEU A 217 20.52 -7.72 12.21
N ALA A 218 19.88 -7.70 13.38
CA ALA A 218 20.22 -8.57 14.50
C ALA A 218 19.63 -10.00 14.40
N SER A 219 18.75 -10.25 13.44
CA SER A 219 17.98 -11.50 13.34
C SER A 219 18.85 -12.75 13.17
N GLY A 220 20.05 -12.63 12.59
CA GLY A 220 21.02 -13.72 12.47
C GLY A 220 22.02 -13.82 13.64
N LEU A 221 22.08 -12.81 14.52
CA LEU A 221 23.02 -12.74 15.64
C LEU A 221 22.39 -13.17 16.97
N VAL A 222 21.07 -13.02 17.08
CA VAL A 222 20.33 -13.33 18.31
C VAL A 222 20.24 -14.84 18.53
N GLU A 223 20.53 -15.27 19.77
CA GLU A 223 20.14 -16.58 20.26
C GLU A 223 18.62 -16.66 20.39
N ASP A 224 17.98 -17.63 19.71
CA ASP A 224 16.52 -17.74 19.72
C ASP A 224 16.04 -18.14 21.12
N MET A 225 15.19 -17.29 21.71
CA MET A 225 14.54 -17.53 22.99
C MET A 225 13.04 -17.79 22.77
N PRO A 226 12.63 -19.02 22.41
CA PRO A 226 11.23 -19.41 22.29
C PRO A 226 10.56 -19.47 23.67
N ARG A 227 9.25 -19.27 23.71
CA ARG A 227 8.47 -19.50 24.93
C ARG A 227 8.26 -21.00 25.14
N PRO A 228 8.01 -21.47 26.38
CA PRO A 228 7.86 -22.91 26.66
C PRO A 228 6.80 -23.63 25.82
N TRP A 229 5.74 -22.93 25.40
CA TRP A 229 4.67 -23.47 24.56
C TRP A 229 4.84 -23.19 23.07
N GLU A 230 5.81 -22.35 22.68
CA GLU A 230 6.14 -22.15 21.28
C GLU A 230 6.93 -23.38 20.84
N LYS A 231 6.35 -24.19 19.97
CA LYS A 231 7.10 -25.26 19.31
C LYS A 231 8.38 -24.63 18.72
N SER A 232 9.50 -25.30 18.90
CA SER A 232 10.75 -25.00 18.21
C SER A 232 10.52 -25.23 16.72
N GLU A 233 9.84 -24.28 16.06
CA GLU A 233 9.90 -24.20 14.62
C GLU A 233 11.38 -24.10 14.28
N PRO A 234 11.89 -24.94 13.37
CA PRO A 234 13.24 -24.79 12.89
C PRO A 234 13.40 -23.34 12.44
N ARG A 235 14.59 -22.77 12.66
CA ARG A 235 14.95 -21.46 12.08
C ARG A 235 14.46 -21.46 10.63
N GLY A 236 13.94 -20.33 10.14
CA GLY A 236 13.39 -20.24 8.79
C GLY A 236 14.37 -20.77 7.75
N LYS A 237 13.96 -20.91 6.48
CA LYS A 237 14.77 -21.53 5.41
C LYS A 237 16.24 -21.04 5.32
N GLU A 238 16.54 -19.85 5.83
CA GLU A 238 17.85 -19.20 5.81
C GLU A 238 18.50 -19.06 7.21
N GLY A 239 17.99 -19.71 8.25
CA GLY A 239 18.52 -19.56 9.61
C GLY A 239 18.05 -18.27 10.33
N VAL A 240 17.21 -17.46 9.67
CA VAL A 240 16.73 -16.17 10.17
C VAL A 240 15.57 -16.33 11.15
N VAL A 241 15.64 -15.63 12.28
CA VAL A 241 14.60 -15.63 13.31
C VAL A 241 13.59 -14.49 13.05
N SER A 242 12.31 -14.71 13.40
CA SER A 242 11.27 -13.69 13.18
C SER A 242 11.49 -12.43 14.04
N PRO A 243 11.03 -11.23 13.60
CA PRO A 243 11.28 -9.98 14.32
C PRO A 243 10.85 -10.00 15.80
N GLY A 244 9.74 -10.68 16.12
CA GLY A 244 9.26 -10.79 17.50
C GLY A 244 10.11 -11.70 18.38
N ARG A 245 10.72 -12.74 17.81
CA ARG A 245 11.68 -13.60 18.52
C ARG A 245 13.03 -12.90 18.66
N THR A 246 13.49 -12.24 17.60
CA THR A 246 14.70 -11.40 17.65
C THR A 246 14.57 -10.33 18.72
N GLN A 247 13.43 -9.64 18.81
CA GLN A 247 13.19 -8.63 19.85
C GLN A 247 13.32 -9.19 21.27
N ARG A 248 12.92 -10.45 21.51
CA ARG A 248 13.09 -11.09 22.82
C ARG A 248 14.55 -11.35 23.15
N GLY A 249 15.31 -11.87 22.19
CA GLY A 249 16.74 -12.13 22.35
C GLY A 249 17.64 -10.91 22.23
N PHE A 250 17.11 -9.79 21.75
CA PHE A 250 17.88 -8.57 21.49
C PHE A 250 18.56 -8.02 22.74
N GLY A 251 17.97 -8.23 23.93
CA GLY A 251 18.59 -7.84 25.20
C GLY A 251 19.98 -8.44 25.42
N GLY A 252 20.22 -9.67 24.93
CA GLY A 252 21.52 -10.32 25.00
C GLY A 252 22.57 -9.58 24.19
N ILE A 253 22.23 -9.12 22.98
CA ILE A 253 23.14 -8.32 22.13
C ILE A 253 23.46 -6.99 22.80
N ILE A 254 22.43 -6.25 23.25
CA ILE A 254 22.66 -4.93 23.87
C ILE A 254 23.55 -5.06 25.11
N SER A 255 23.39 -6.14 25.89
CA SER A 255 24.22 -6.35 27.09
C SER A 255 25.71 -6.51 26.79
N GLN A 256 26.08 -7.00 25.60
CA GLN A 256 27.47 -7.15 25.16
C GLN A 256 28.08 -5.83 24.72
N CYS A 257 27.28 -4.91 24.17
CA CYS A 257 27.74 -3.59 23.72
C CYS A 257 28.14 -2.67 24.89
N GLY A 258 27.86 -3.06 26.14
CA GLY A 258 28.02 -2.21 27.30
C GLY A 258 27.08 -0.99 27.27
N THR A 259 27.26 -0.06 28.20
CA THR A 259 26.52 1.21 28.20
C THR A 259 27.49 2.38 28.00
N PRO A 260 27.31 3.23 26.97
CA PRO A 260 28.04 4.49 26.89
C PRO A 260 27.52 5.50 27.91
N ALA A 261 26.42 5.20 28.61
CA ALA A 261 25.82 6.11 29.57
C ALA A 261 26.68 6.22 30.83
N LYS A 262 26.92 7.45 31.27
CA LYS A 262 27.47 7.71 32.61
C LYS A 262 26.49 7.18 33.66
N ALA A 263 27.02 6.81 34.83
CA ALA A 263 26.20 6.42 35.97
C ALA A 263 25.09 7.46 36.20
N PRO A 264 23.84 7.03 36.43
CA PRO A 264 22.73 7.95 36.63
C PRO A 264 23.08 8.89 37.78
N LYS A 265 22.96 10.20 37.56
CA LYS A 265 23.09 11.16 38.66
C LYS A 265 21.97 10.86 39.66
N PRO A 266 22.27 10.68 40.96
CA PRO A 266 21.24 10.54 41.97
C PRO A 266 20.36 11.78 41.90
N ARG A 267 19.15 11.60 41.38
CA ARG A 267 18.12 12.62 41.35
C ARG A 267 17.62 12.65 42.78
N GLY A 268 18.15 13.56 43.59
CA GLY A 268 17.59 13.85 44.91
C GLY A 268 16.08 14.15 44.79
N TYR A 269 15.41 14.29 45.93
CA TYR A 269 14.01 14.73 45.92
C TYR A 269 13.94 16.09 45.21
N SER A 270 13.35 16.10 44.01
CA SER A 270 13.02 17.37 43.36
C SER A 270 12.09 18.11 44.33
N PRO A 271 12.21 19.44 44.48
CA PRO A 271 11.42 20.24 45.42
C PRO A 271 9.89 20.19 45.16
N GLY A 272 9.43 19.36 44.22
CA GLY A 272 8.06 19.29 43.78
C GLY A 272 7.69 20.52 42.97
N ARG A 273 6.40 20.65 42.69
CA ARG A 273 5.85 21.94 42.26
C ARG A 273 5.91 22.92 43.41
N ALA A 274 6.15 24.20 43.11
CA ALA A 274 6.03 25.22 44.13
C ALA A 274 4.60 25.20 44.72
N LYS A 275 4.47 25.45 46.02
CA LYS A 275 3.17 25.49 46.68
C LYS A 275 2.29 26.55 46.00
N GLY A 276 1.18 26.12 45.41
CA GLY A 276 0.26 27.00 44.64
C GLY A 276 0.43 26.93 43.12
N GLU A 277 1.49 26.28 42.62
CA GLU A 277 1.71 26.11 41.20
C GLU A 277 0.76 25.05 40.63
N LYS A 278 -0.22 25.50 39.84
CA LYS A 278 -1.18 24.65 39.13
C LYS A 278 -0.82 24.68 37.64
N PRO A 279 -0.53 23.54 37.00
CA PRO A 279 -0.33 23.52 35.56
C PRO A 279 -1.60 24.04 34.88
N GLY A 280 -1.43 24.89 33.87
CA GLY A 280 -2.55 25.39 33.07
C GLY A 280 -3.35 24.25 32.47
N THR A 281 -4.66 24.45 32.35
CA THR A 281 -5.51 23.52 31.59
C THR A 281 -5.07 23.49 30.14
N ARG A 282 -4.92 22.29 29.58
CA ARG A 282 -4.54 22.12 28.17
C ARG A 282 -5.58 22.79 27.28
N LYS A 283 -5.13 23.58 26.30
CA LYS A 283 -6.01 24.20 25.30
C LYS A 283 -6.86 23.11 24.64
N ARG A 284 -8.18 23.18 24.81
CA ARG A 284 -9.10 22.28 24.09
C ARG A 284 -9.23 22.78 22.66
N HIS A 285 -8.84 21.94 21.71
CA HIS A 285 -9.16 22.17 20.30
C HIS A 285 -10.62 21.77 20.05
N PRO A 286 -11.34 22.50 19.18
CA PRO A 286 -12.70 22.12 18.82
C PRO A 286 -12.70 20.73 18.18
N VAL A 287 -13.65 19.88 18.59
CA VAL A 287 -13.80 18.56 17.99
C VAL A 287 -14.26 18.74 16.55
N ILE A 288 -13.42 18.35 15.59
CA ILE A 288 -13.78 18.29 14.18
C ILE A 288 -14.76 17.12 14.01
N LYS A 289 -16.06 17.41 14.11
CA LYS A 289 -17.12 16.45 13.81
C LYS A 289 -17.31 16.43 12.29
N LYS A 290 -17.29 15.25 11.67
CA LYS A 290 -17.73 15.11 10.28
C LYS A 290 -19.15 15.67 10.17
N GLY A 291 -19.36 16.66 9.30
CA GLY A 291 -20.67 17.25 9.08
C GLY A 291 -21.69 16.17 8.69
N LYS A 292 -22.95 16.32 9.13
CA LYS A 292 -24.06 15.52 8.60
C LYS A 292 -24.07 15.71 7.08
N LYS A 293 -24.10 14.62 6.31
CA LYS A 293 -24.34 14.68 4.86
C LYS A 293 -25.60 15.53 4.65
N GLY A 294 -25.45 16.69 4.01
CA GLY A 294 -26.58 17.51 3.62
C GLY A 294 -27.55 16.67 2.79
N LYS A 295 -28.85 16.81 3.03
CA LYS A 295 -29.88 16.26 2.12
C LYS A 295 -29.54 16.74 0.71
N LYS A 296 -29.42 15.83 -0.25
CA LYS A 296 -29.35 16.17 -1.66
C LYS A 296 -30.56 17.06 -1.96
N LEU A 297 -30.32 18.30 -2.35
CA LEU A 297 -31.36 19.14 -2.93
C LEU A 297 -31.86 18.42 -4.19
N PRO A 298 -33.18 18.36 -4.43
CA PRO A 298 -33.72 17.76 -5.64
C PRO A 298 -33.16 18.52 -6.84
N VAL A 299 -32.64 17.76 -7.80
CA VAL A 299 -32.24 18.27 -9.11
C VAL A 299 -33.53 18.81 -9.74
N ALA A 300 -33.57 20.10 -10.04
CA ALA A 300 -34.67 20.70 -10.81
C ALA A 300 -34.71 20.03 -12.20
N ALA A 301 -35.92 19.72 -12.64
CA ALA A 301 -36.25 18.99 -13.86
C ALA A 301 -35.73 19.66 -15.13
#